data_AF-A0A819M2F2-F1
#
_entry.id   AF-A0A819M2F2-F1
#
_cell.length_a   1.000
_cell.length_b   1.000
_cell.length_c   1.000
_cell.angle_alpha   90.00
_cell.angle_beta   90.00
_cell.angle_gamma   90.00
#
_symmetry.space_group_name_H-M   'P 1'
#
loop_
_entity.id
_entity.type
_entity.pdbx_description
1 polymer ?
#
loop_
_entity_poly.entity_id
_entity_poly.type
_entity_poly.pdbx_seq_one_letter_code
_entity_poly.pdbx_strand_id
1 'polypeptide(L)'
;MIFQNLVTLHSLLHISSSAIWMSIVLVKKLIIQNYSIDLLTIIACVTLSSKYQDSLSQFIDYELIIQCYPIQSIQQIHNTEIHLLDVFSYDICVTTPDHFFSYLINLSNNNNYLKEILQQAQSIFLIKSLSYETIELLYNYPSSIVTLSFIFKITSNNTFFIEQMKHFLLHKKDPTYYLIQLLHCTSLLQSTIS
;
A
#
# COMPACT_ATOMS: atom_id res chain seq x y z
N MET A 1 4.91 -6.39 -16.47
CA MET A 1 4.44 -5.21 -17.23
C MET A 1 3.74 -4.20 -16.32
N ILE A 2 2.65 -4.58 -15.62
CA ILE A 2 1.91 -3.69 -14.70
C ILE A 2 2.83 -2.99 -13.69
N PHE A 3 3.64 -3.76 -12.95
CA PHE A 3 4.50 -3.21 -11.90
C PHE A 3 5.58 -2.25 -12.42
N GLN A 4 6.16 -2.55 -13.58
CA GLN A 4 7.13 -1.66 -14.21
C GLN A 4 6.50 -0.31 -14.59
N ASN A 5 5.28 -0.33 -15.14
CA ASN A 5 4.56 0.89 -15.48
C ASN A 5 4.24 1.74 -14.23
N LEU A 6 3.82 1.11 -13.12
CA LEU A 6 3.55 1.83 -11.87
C LEU A 6 4.81 2.49 -11.30
N VAL A 7 5.96 1.80 -11.32
CA VAL A 7 7.25 2.36 -10.87
C VAL A 7 7.71 3.51 -11.77
N THR A 8 7.57 3.36 -13.09
CA THR A 8 7.90 4.43 -14.05
C THR A 8 7.01 5.65 -13.85
N LEU A 9 5.70 5.47 -13.70
CA LEU A 9 4.74 6.56 -13.48
C LEU A 9 5.00 7.29 -12.16
N HIS A 10 5.31 6.56 -11.08
CA HIS A 10 5.73 7.18 -9.81
C HIS A 10 6.93 8.11 -10.00
N SER A 11 7.95 7.61 -10.70
CA SER A 11 9.20 8.33 -10.91
C SER A 11 9.02 9.53 -11.84
N LEU A 12 8.14 9.41 -12.83
CA LEU A 12 7.84 10.43 -13.81
C LEU A 12 7.01 11.58 -13.23
N LEU A 13 5.99 11.25 -12.42
CA LEU A 13 4.99 12.21 -11.95
C LEU A 13 5.25 12.73 -10.53
N HIS A 14 6.26 12.21 -9.83
CA HIS A 14 6.62 12.58 -8.46
C HIS A 14 5.46 12.50 -7.45
N ILE A 15 4.48 11.63 -7.69
CA ILE A 15 3.33 11.45 -6.82
C ILE A 15 3.72 10.75 -5.51
N SER A 16 2.88 10.87 -4.48
CA SER A 16 3.17 10.21 -3.21
C SER A 16 3.20 8.69 -3.32
N SER A 17 3.98 8.05 -2.44
CA SER A 17 3.98 6.59 -2.33
C SER A 17 2.59 6.05 -1.95
N SER A 18 1.81 6.81 -1.17
CA SER A 18 0.41 6.51 -0.85
C SER A 18 -0.48 6.43 -2.09
N ALA A 19 -0.34 7.37 -3.03
CA ALA A 19 -1.04 7.32 -4.31
C ALA A 19 -0.67 6.07 -5.11
N ILE A 20 0.61 5.68 -5.16
CA ILE A 20 1.04 4.46 -5.84
C ILE A 20 0.47 3.21 -5.20
N TRP A 21 0.45 3.11 -3.87
CA TRP A 21 -0.12 1.92 -3.22
C TRP A 21 -1.61 1.80 -3.43
N MET A 22 -2.33 2.93 -3.36
CA MET A 22 -3.75 2.94 -3.72
C MET A 22 -3.93 2.47 -5.17
N SER A 23 -3.08 2.93 -6.10
CA SER A 23 -3.10 2.49 -7.50
C SER A 23 -2.90 0.98 -7.64
N ILE A 24 -1.95 0.39 -6.91
CA ILE A 24 -1.70 -1.07 -6.90
C ILE A 24 -2.96 -1.82 -6.44
N VAL A 25 -3.62 -1.35 -5.37
CA VAL A 25 -4.82 -1.99 -4.85
C VAL A 25 -6.00 -1.85 -5.81
N LEU A 26 -6.17 -0.69 -6.46
CA LEU A 26 -7.21 -0.50 -7.49
C LEU A 26 -6.97 -1.44 -8.68
N VAL A 27 -5.73 -1.54 -9.17
CA VAL A 27 -5.38 -2.49 -10.25
C VAL A 27 -5.64 -3.94 -9.84
N LYS A 28 -5.32 -4.30 -8.59
CA LYS A 28 -5.63 -5.63 -8.04
C LYS A 28 -7.15 -5.89 -8.00
N LYS A 29 -7.96 -4.92 -7.54
CA LYS A 29 -9.43 -5.03 -7.55
C LYS A 29 -9.94 -5.33 -8.96
N LEU A 30 -9.43 -4.62 -9.97
CA LEU A 30 -9.80 -4.83 -11.38
C LEU A 30 -9.42 -6.24 -11.88
N ILE A 31 -8.22 -6.73 -11.56
CA ILE A 31 -7.80 -8.09 -11.95
C ILE A 31 -8.70 -9.16 -11.33
N ILE A 32 -9.06 -9.01 -10.04
CA ILE A 32 -9.98 -9.93 -9.35
C ILE A 32 -11.36 -9.94 -10.02
N GLN A 33 -11.80 -8.80 -10.55
CA GLN A 33 -13.05 -8.66 -11.32
C GLN A 33 -12.93 -9.16 -12.77
N ASN A 34 -11.80 -9.77 -13.16
CA ASN A 34 -11.48 -10.18 -14.54
C ASN A 34 -11.50 -9.02 -15.55
N TYR A 35 -11.23 -7.80 -15.09
CA TYR A 35 -11.14 -6.64 -15.97
C TYR A 35 -9.81 -6.62 -16.72
N SER A 36 -9.82 -6.26 -18.01
CA SER A 36 -8.61 -6.18 -18.82
C SER A 36 -7.77 -4.97 -18.42
N ILE A 37 -6.54 -5.20 -17.96
CA ILE A 37 -5.62 -4.13 -17.55
C ILE A 37 -4.70 -3.76 -18.71
N ASP A 38 -5.01 -2.66 -19.38
CA ASP A 38 -4.10 -2.02 -20.33
C ASP A 38 -3.34 -0.85 -19.69
N LEU A 39 -2.42 -0.25 -20.46
CA LEU A 39 -1.62 0.87 -19.98
C LEU A 39 -2.47 2.09 -19.60
N LEU A 40 -3.53 2.39 -20.37
CA LEU A 40 -4.42 3.51 -20.10
C LEU A 40 -5.15 3.33 -18.76
N THR A 41 -5.58 2.10 -18.46
CA THR A 41 -6.18 1.71 -17.18
C THR A 41 -5.21 1.92 -16.02
N ILE A 42 -3.94 1.54 -16.18
CA ILE A 42 -2.91 1.76 -15.14
C ILE A 42 -2.72 3.26 -14.90
N ILE A 43 -2.59 4.04 -15.97
CA ILE A 43 -2.41 5.50 -15.89
C ILE A 43 -3.62 6.13 -15.19
N ALA A 44 -4.83 5.76 -15.57
CA ALA A 44 -6.06 6.24 -14.94
C ALA A 44 -6.14 5.86 -13.45
N CYS A 45 -5.73 4.64 -13.06
CA CYS A 45 -5.64 4.26 -11.64
C CYS A 45 -4.66 5.14 -10.88
N VAL A 46 -3.51 5.47 -11.48
CA VAL A 46 -2.48 6.33 -10.89
C VAL A 46 -2.98 7.76 -10.72
N THR A 47 -3.57 8.34 -11.76
CA THR A 47 -4.06 9.71 -11.72
C THR A 47 -5.25 9.85 -10.76
N LEU A 48 -6.15 8.86 -10.72
CA LEU A 48 -7.25 8.81 -9.77
C LEU A 48 -6.75 8.70 -8.33
N SER A 49 -5.75 7.86 -8.08
CA SER A 49 -5.18 7.68 -6.74
C SER A 49 -4.44 8.93 -6.24
N SER A 50 -3.70 9.61 -7.11
CA SER A 50 -3.03 10.87 -6.75
C SER A 50 -4.04 11.96 -6.40
N LYS A 51 -5.12 12.12 -7.18
CA LYS A 51 -6.22 13.05 -6.86
C LYS A 51 -6.84 12.81 -5.48
N TYR A 52 -6.88 11.55 -5.04
CA TYR A 52 -7.51 11.17 -3.78
C TYR A 52 -6.57 11.23 -2.58
N GLN A 53 -5.31 10.80 -2.75
CA GLN A 53 -4.34 10.69 -1.66
C GLN A 53 -3.55 11.98 -1.43
N ASP A 54 -3.27 12.74 -2.49
CA ASP A 54 -2.45 13.93 -2.39
C ASP A 54 -3.35 15.13 -2.02
N SER A 55 -3.31 15.53 -0.74
CA SER A 55 -4.15 16.61 -0.17
C SER A 55 -4.01 17.95 -0.90
N LEU A 56 -2.86 18.14 -1.54
CA LEU A 56 -2.65 19.13 -2.57
C LEU A 56 -2.52 18.32 -3.83
N SER A 57 -3.54 18.33 -4.69
CA SER A 57 -3.45 17.79 -6.04
C SER A 57 -2.27 18.49 -6.72
N GLN A 58 -1.06 17.94 -6.58
CA GLN A 58 0.06 18.33 -7.40
C GLN A 58 -0.47 18.14 -8.81
N PHE A 59 -0.46 19.22 -9.59
CA PHE A 59 -0.99 19.21 -10.95
C PHE A 59 -0.36 18.03 -11.66
N ILE A 60 -1.16 16.98 -11.88
CA ILE A 60 -0.72 15.82 -12.63
C ILE A 60 -0.32 16.38 -13.99
N ASP A 61 0.95 16.23 -14.35
CA ASP A 61 1.46 16.70 -15.62
C ASP A 61 0.99 15.76 -16.73
N TYR A 62 -0.25 15.98 -17.17
CA TYR A 62 -0.87 15.18 -18.22
C TYR A 62 -0.16 15.34 -19.56
N GLU A 63 0.52 16.47 -19.80
CA GLU A 63 1.32 16.67 -21.01
C GLU A 63 2.52 15.72 -21.01
N LEU A 64 3.22 15.61 -19.87
CA LEU A 64 4.32 14.66 -19.70
C LEU A 64 3.86 13.20 -19.91
N ILE A 65 2.68 12.83 -19.40
CA ILE A 65 2.11 11.49 -19.61
C ILE A 65 1.91 11.22 -21.11
N ILE A 66 1.32 12.16 -21.84
CA ILE A 66 1.04 12.02 -23.29
C ILE A 66 2.35 11.96 -24.10
N GLN A 67 3.40 12.64 -23.67
CA GLN A 67 4.70 12.58 -24.34
C GLN A 67 5.41 11.22 -24.12
N CYS A 68 5.24 10.61 -22.95
CA CYS A 68 5.93 9.36 -22.61
C CYS A 68 5.16 8.09 -23.02
N TYR A 69 3.86 8.18 -23.28
CA TYR A 69 2.99 7.03 -23.53
C TYR A 69 2.12 7.23 -24.77
N PRO A 70 1.71 6.15 -25.47
CA PRO A 70 0.90 6.22 -26.69
C PRO A 70 -0.58 6.54 -26.38
N ILE A 71 -0.84 7.63 -25.66
CA ILE A 71 -2.18 8.14 -25.32
C ILE A 71 -2.49 9.30 -26.25
N GLN A 72 -3.69 9.31 -26.85
CA GLN A 72 -4.04 10.30 -27.86
C GLN A 72 -4.47 11.64 -27.25
N SER A 73 -5.08 11.63 -26.06
CA SER A 73 -5.53 12.86 -25.40
C SER A 73 -5.75 12.69 -23.90
N ILE A 74 -5.73 13.81 -23.17
CA ILE A 74 -6.08 13.90 -21.75
C ILE A 74 -7.51 13.39 -21.52
N GLN A 75 -8.42 13.65 -22.46
CA GLN A 75 -9.81 13.20 -22.40
C GLN A 75 -9.93 11.68 -22.30
N GLN A 76 -9.04 10.90 -22.93
CA GLN A 76 -9.04 9.44 -22.81
C GLN A 76 -8.71 8.99 -21.38
N ILE A 77 -7.81 9.69 -20.70
CA ILE A 77 -7.47 9.40 -19.31
C ILE A 77 -8.69 9.70 -18.44
N HIS A 78 -9.30 10.88 -18.59
CA HIS A 78 -10.49 11.26 -17.80
C HIS A 78 -11.69 10.35 -18.03
N ASN A 79 -11.97 9.97 -19.28
CA ASN A 79 -13.04 9.04 -19.58
C ASN A 79 -12.79 7.67 -18.93
N THR A 80 -11.54 7.21 -18.93
CA THR A 80 -11.15 5.98 -18.24
C THR A 80 -11.26 6.12 -16.72
N GLU A 81 -10.88 7.26 -16.13
CA GLU A 81 -11.05 7.54 -14.70
C GLU A 81 -12.54 7.47 -14.28
N ILE A 82 -13.43 8.12 -15.05
CA ILE A 82 -14.87 8.08 -14.80
C ILE A 82 -15.40 6.65 -14.91
N HIS A 83 -15.00 5.93 -15.96
CA HIS A 83 -15.39 4.53 -16.12
C HIS A 83 -14.92 3.66 -14.94
N LEU A 84 -13.68 3.87 -14.47
CA LEU A 84 -13.15 3.16 -13.31
C LEU A 84 -13.92 3.48 -12.03
N LEU A 85 -14.32 4.73 -11.82
CA LEU A 85 -15.18 5.10 -10.70
C LEU A 85 -16.50 4.32 -10.72
N ASP A 86 -17.12 4.19 -11.89
CA ASP A 86 -18.34 3.40 -12.04
C ASP A 86 -18.08 1.89 -11.78
N VAL A 87 -16.98 1.34 -12.31
CA VAL A 87 -16.57 -0.06 -12.06
C VAL A 87 -16.35 -0.33 -10.57
N PHE A 88 -15.75 0.62 -9.84
CA PHE A 88 -15.55 0.51 -8.39
C PHE A 88 -16.81 0.88 -7.58
N SER A 89 -17.93 1.23 -8.22
CA SER A 89 -19.12 1.76 -7.53
C SER A 89 -18.77 2.92 -6.58
N TYR A 90 -17.82 3.77 -6.99
CA TYR A 90 -17.25 4.86 -6.21
C TYR A 90 -16.52 4.43 -4.92
N ASP A 91 -16.36 3.13 -4.65
CA ASP A 91 -15.56 2.58 -3.55
C ASP A 91 -14.06 2.47 -3.92
N ILE A 92 -13.45 3.65 -4.03
CA ILE A 92 -12.00 3.79 -4.27
C ILE A 92 -11.21 3.99 -2.98
N CYS A 93 -11.87 4.07 -1.83
CA CYS A 93 -11.20 4.17 -0.54
C CYS A 93 -10.36 2.92 -0.29
N VAL A 94 -9.05 3.09 -0.15
CA VAL A 94 -8.11 2.01 0.14
C VAL A 94 -7.33 2.33 1.40
N THR A 95 -7.38 1.43 2.37
CA THR A 95 -6.43 1.43 3.48
C THR A 95 -5.07 0.95 3.00
N THR A 96 -4.09 1.86 2.95
CA THR A 96 -2.69 1.56 2.60
C THR A 96 -1.88 1.16 3.85
N PRO A 97 -0.67 0.59 3.71
CA PRO A 97 0.17 0.25 4.85
C PRO A 97 0.52 1.46 5.73
N ASP A 98 0.62 2.65 5.13
CA ASP A 98 0.91 3.89 5.84
C ASP A 98 -0.22 4.35 6.75
N HIS A 99 -1.48 4.09 6.35
CA HIS A 99 -2.64 4.27 7.24
C HIS A 99 -2.52 3.35 8.45
N PHE A 100 -2.09 2.10 8.27
CA PHE A 100 -1.89 1.16 9.37
C PHE A 100 -0.72 1.58 10.27
N PHE A 101 0.42 2.02 9.71
CA PHE A 101 1.51 2.56 10.51
C PHE A 101 1.05 3.76 11.35
N SER A 102 0.39 4.73 10.72
CA SER A 102 -0.13 5.92 11.39
C SER A 102 -1.12 5.56 12.51
N TYR A 103 -2.03 4.62 12.25
CA TYR A 103 -2.97 4.11 13.24
C TYR A 103 -2.25 3.47 14.44
N LEU A 104 -1.28 2.58 14.19
CA LEU A 104 -0.52 1.91 15.26
C LEU A 104 0.34 2.90 16.07
N ILE A 105 0.97 3.86 15.40
CA ILE A 105 1.76 4.93 16.02
C ILE A 105 0.85 5.77 16.92
N ASN A 106 -0.33 6.15 16.45
CA ASN A 106 -1.30 6.92 17.25
C ASN A 106 -1.89 6.10 18.41
N LEU A 107 -1.96 4.77 18.30
CA LEU A 107 -2.35 3.93 19.44
C LEU A 107 -1.26 3.79 20.50
N SER A 108 0.00 4.04 20.14
CA SER A 108 1.15 3.89 21.04
C SER A 108 1.34 5.04 22.04
N ASN A 109 0.35 5.94 22.19
CA ASN A 109 0.39 7.24 22.88
C ASN A 109 1.22 7.36 24.17
N ASN A 110 1.41 6.28 24.94
CA ASN A 110 2.18 6.29 26.21
C ASN A 110 3.46 5.42 26.18
N ASN A 111 3.80 4.80 25.05
CA ASN A 111 4.95 3.90 24.90
C ASN A 111 5.89 4.42 23.82
N ASN A 112 6.81 5.31 24.22
CA ASN A 112 7.79 5.93 23.31
C ASN A 112 8.66 4.89 22.60
N TYR A 113 9.02 3.80 23.28
CA TYR A 113 9.81 2.72 22.70
C TYR A 113 9.06 2.02 21.55
N LEU A 114 7.79 1.66 21.77
CA LEU A 114 6.93 1.10 20.72
C LEU A 114 6.75 2.10 19.56
N LYS A 115 6.57 3.39 19.88
CA LYS A 115 6.44 4.45 18.88
C LYS A 115 7.68 4.55 17.98
N GLU A 116 8.87 4.53 18.56
CA GLU A 116 10.15 4.55 17.84
C GLU A 116 10.29 3.34 16.91
N ILE A 117 9.97 2.13 17.39
CA ILE A 117 10.00 0.92 16.55
C ILE A 117 9.04 1.04 15.37
N LEU A 118 7.81 1.50 15.62
CA LEU A 118 6.81 1.66 14.56
C LEU A 118 7.22 2.71 13.52
N GLN A 119 7.83 3.81 13.96
CA GLN A 119 8.38 4.85 13.08
C GLN A 119 9.59 4.34 12.26
N GLN A 120 10.47 3.54 12.86
CA GLN A 120 11.54 2.86 12.14
C GLN A 120 10.98 1.88 11.09
N ALA A 121 9.96 1.11 11.44
CA ALA A 121 9.28 0.19 10.52
C ALA A 121 8.64 0.91 9.35
N GLN A 122 7.94 2.01 9.62
CA GLN A 122 7.38 2.87 8.60
C GLN A 122 8.47 3.45 7.70
N SER A 123 9.60 3.89 8.27
CA SER A 123 10.72 4.46 7.50
C SER A 123 11.37 3.43 6.57
N ILE A 124 11.62 2.21 7.06
CA ILE A 124 12.13 1.11 6.22
C ILE A 124 11.11 0.75 5.13
N PHE A 125 9.83 0.69 5.48
CA PHE A 125 8.78 0.47 4.50
C PHE A 125 8.79 1.55 3.42
N LEU A 126 8.81 2.83 3.79
CA LEU A 126 8.85 3.95 2.84
C LEU A 126 10.04 3.85 1.87
N ILE A 127 11.24 3.58 2.39
CA ILE A 127 12.46 3.40 1.57
C ILE A 127 12.31 2.22 0.59
N LYS A 128 11.70 1.13 1.03
CA LYS A 128 11.53 -0.09 0.22
C LYS A 128 10.25 -0.12 -0.59
N SER A 129 9.34 0.82 -0.38
CA SER A 129 7.95 0.72 -0.84
C SER A 129 7.79 0.68 -2.35
N LEU A 130 8.79 1.19 -3.06
CA LEU A 130 8.85 1.24 -4.53
C LEU A 130 9.72 0.12 -5.11
N SER A 131 10.30 -0.74 -4.26
CA SER A 131 10.99 -1.93 -4.73
C SER A 131 10.00 -2.91 -5.33
N TYR A 132 10.45 -3.67 -6.32
CA TYR A 132 9.65 -4.73 -6.93
C TYR A 132 9.10 -5.70 -5.88
N GLU A 133 9.94 -6.11 -4.92
CA GLU A 133 9.56 -7.00 -3.82
C GLU A 133 8.39 -6.44 -2.98
N THR A 134 8.44 -5.16 -2.61
CA THR A 134 7.39 -4.57 -1.76
C THR A 134 6.09 -4.40 -2.53
N ILE A 135 6.18 -4.04 -3.80
CA ILE A 135 5.02 -3.95 -4.69
C ILE A 135 4.37 -5.32 -4.86
N GLU A 136 5.16 -6.38 -5.04
CA GLU A 136 4.67 -7.76 -5.11
C GLU A 136 4.01 -8.20 -3.79
N LEU A 137 4.56 -7.81 -2.64
CA LEU A 137 3.94 -8.06 -1.34
C LEU A 137 2.59 -7.35 -1.21
N LEU A 138 2.49 -6.08 -1.61
CA LEU A 138 1.24 -5.31 -1.60
C LEU A 138 0.20 -5.88 -2.56
N TYR A 139 0.67 -6.43 -3.68
CA TYR A 139 -0.19 -7.10 -4.63
C TYR A 139 -0.74 -8.42 -4.07
N ASN A 140 0.06 -9.20 -3.35
CA ASN A 140 -0.36 -10.51 -2.87
C ASN A 140 -1.10 -10.48 -1.53
N TYR A 141 -0.75 -9.55 -0.63
CA TYR A 141 -1.21 -9.54 0.76
C TYR A 141 -1.99 -8.26 1.12
N PRO A 142 -2.90 -8.32 2.12
CA PRO A 142 -3.56 -7.12 2.63
C PRO A 142 -2.56 -6.12 3.22
N SER A 143 -2.85 -4.81 3.12
CA SER A 143 -2.00 -3.73 3.66
C SER A 143 -1.60 -3.93 5.12
N SER A 144 -2.52 -4.43 5.96
CA SER A 144 -2.25 -4.74 7.37
C SER A 144 -1.15 -5.79 7.53
N ILE A 145 -1.16 -6.84 6.70
CA ILE A 145 -0.18 -7.92 6.74
C ILE A 145 1.18 -7.41 6.28
N VAL A 146 1.20 -6.57 5.24
CA VAL A 146 2.44 -5.92 4.80
C VAL A 146 2.99 -5.02 5.90
N THR A 147 2.19 -4.16 6.54
CA THR A 147 2.65 -3.34 7.68
C THR A 147 3.25 -4.20 8.79
N LEU A 148 2.56 -5.27 9.17
CA LEU A 148 3.00 -6.18 10.22
C LEU A 148 4.31 -6.91 9.87
N SER A 149 4.53 -7.28 8.60
CA SER A 149 5.76 -7.95 8.18
C SER A 149 6.98 -7.03 8.32
N PHE A 150 6.82 -5.73 8.03
CA PHE A 150 7.88 -4.73 8.21
C PHE A 150 8.17 -4.45 9.70
N ILE A 151 7.13 -4.39 10.54
CA ILE A 151 7.30 -4.30 12.00
C ILE A 151 8.07 -5.53 12.50
N PHE A 152 7.62 -6.72 12.09
CA PHE A 152 8.23 -7.97 12.51
C PHE A 152 9.71 -8.05 12.13
N LYS A 153 10.07 -7.61 10.90
CA LYS A 153 11.45 -7.61 10.40
C LYS A 153 12.43 -6.81 11.27
N ILE A 154 11.98 -5.73 11.92
CA ILE A 154 12.82 -4.95 12.84
C ILE A 154 12.86 -5.60 14.21
N THR A 155 11.77 -6.26 14.61
CA THR A 155 11.60 -6.78 15.96
C THR A 155 11.98 -8.24 16.11
N SER A 156 12.29 -8.95 15.01
CA SER A 156 12.52 -10.40 14.99
C SER A 156 13.72 -10.86 15.82
N ASN A 157 14.62 -9.93 16.20
CA ASN A 157 15.73 -10.19 17.11
C ASN A 157 15.41 -9.80 18.57
N ASN A 158 14.17 -9.40 18.87
CA ASN A 158 13.77 -8.84 20.15
C ASN A 158 12.56 -9.60 20.73
N THR A 159 12.85 -10.69 21.46
CA THR A 159 11.88 -11.56 22.12
C THR A 159 10.93 -10.80 23.05
N PHE A 160 11.41 -9.73 23.70
CA PHE A 160 10.60 -8.85 24.55
C PHE A 160 9.49 -8.12 23.77
N PHE A 161 9.77 -7.68 22.53
CA PHE A 161 8.76 -7.02 21.70
C PHE A 161 7.63 -7.97 21.28
N ILE A 162 7.97 -9.23 20.97
CA ILE A 162 6.97 -10.25 20.63
C ILE A 162 6.01 -10.48 21.81
N GLU A 163 6.52 -10.49 23.04
CA GLU A 163 5.69 -10.60 24.25
C GLU A 163 4.84 -9.36 24.51
N GLN A 164 5.38 -8.15 24.30
CA GLN A 164 4.63 -6.90 24.42
C GLN A 164 3.51 -6.78 23.37
N MET A 165 3.77 -7.21 22.13
CA MET A 165 2.74 -7.25 21.07
C MET A 165 1.64 -8.26 21.39
N LYS A 166 1.99 -9.44 21.92
CA LYS A 166 0.99 -10.41 22.44
C LYS A 166 0.12 -9.77 23.51
N HIS A 167 0.72 -9.07 24.48
CA HIS A 167 -0.02 -8.43 25.57
C HIS A 167 -0.90 -7.27 25.08
N PHE A 168 -0.39 -6.38 24.23
CA PHE A 168 -1.15 -5.26 23.66
C PHE A 168 -2.38 -5.73 22.86
N LEU A 169 -2.24 -6.84 22.13
CA LEU A 169 -3.31 -7.40 21.31
C LEU A 169 -4.31 -8.26 22.11
N LEU A 170 -4.01 -8.67 23.35
CA LEU A 170 -4.93 -9.44 24.19
C LEU A 170 -5.94 -8.57 24.97
N HIS A 171 -5.71 -7.26 25.08
CA HIS A 171 -6.49 -6.36 25.96
C HIS A 171 -7.55 -5.49 25.26
N LYS A 172 -7.73 -5.60 23.94
CA LYS A 172 -8.89 -5.01 23.24
C LYS A 172 -9.82 -6.13 22.80
N LYS A 173 -11.14 -5.92 22.85
CA LYS A 173 -12.16 -6.96 22.66
C LYS A 173 -12.48 -7.32 21.20
N ASP A 174 -11.79 -6.77 20.20
CA ASP A 174 -11.82 -7.33 18.83
C ASP A 174 -10.56 -7.08 17.93
N PRO A 175 -9.37 -7.61 18.32
CA PRO A 175 -8.17 -7.76 17.49
C PRO A 175 -7.83 -9.24 17.17
N THR A 176 -8.70 -10.18 17.54
CA THR A 176 -8.47 -11.63 17.52
C THR A 176 -8.19 -12.18 16.11
N TYR A 177 -8.79 -11.59 15.08
CA TYR A 177 -8.54 -11.97 13.67
C TYR A 177 -7.11 -11.61 13.21
N TYR A 178 -6.63 -10.42 13.59
CA TYR A 178 -5.27 -9.99 13.27
C TYR A 178 -4.23 -10.72 14.12
N LEU A 179 -4.54 -11.09 15.36
CA LEU A 179 -3.69 -11.89 16.24
C LEU A 179 -3.44 -13.30 15.68
N ILE A 180 -4.47 -13.97 15.17
CA ILE A 180 -4.34 -15.30 14.56
C ILE A 180 -3.52 -15.24 13.27
N GLN A 181 -3.68 -14.20 12.44
CA GLN A 181 -2.85 -14.02 11.25
C GLN A 181 -1.38 -13.66 11.59
N LEU A 182 -1.14 -12.84 12.62
CA LEU A 182 0.22 -12.50 13.09
C LEU A 182 0.96 -13.73 13.63
N LEU A 183 0.25 -14.59 14.39
CA LEU A 183 0.77 -15.84 14.94
C LEU A 183 0.95 -16.91 13.85
N HIS A 184 0.08 -16.96 12.85
CA HIS A 184 0.19 -17.88 11.72
C HIS A 184 1.28 -17.47 10.72
N CYS A 185 1.55 -16.17 10.55
CA CYS A 185 2.69 -15.67 9.77
C CYS A 185 4.02 -15.97 10.46
N THR A 186 4.08 -15.93 11.79
CA THR A 186 5.31 -16.27 12.55
C THR A 186 5.64 -17.75 12.45
N SER A 187 4.64 -18.65 12.46
CA SER A 187 4.88 -20.09 12.27
C SER A 187 5.26 -20.46 10.83
N LEU A 188 4.65 -19.83 9.81
CA LEU A 188 4.96 -20.10 8.40
C LEU A 188 6.35 -19.61 7.97
N LEU A 189 6.80 -18.47 8.50
CA LEU A 189 8.14 -17.93 8.22
C LEU A 189 9.26 -18.73 8.90
N GLN A 190 9.00 -19.32 10.08
CA GLN A 190 9.96 -20.23 10.71
C GLN A 190 10.16 -21.52 9.91
N SER A 191 9.11 -22.05 9.26
CA SER A 191 9.20 -23.26 8.45
C SER A 191 9.80 -23.08 7.05
N THR A 192 9.97 -21.84 6.58
CA THR A 192 10.57 -21.55 5.26
C THR A 192 12.04 -21.16 5.33
N ILE A 193 12.56 -20.88 6.53
CA ILE A 193 13.98 -20.58 6.79
C ILE A 193 14.75 -21.84 7.23
N SER A 194 14.05 -22.92 7.59
CA SER A 194 14.58 -24.29 7.73
C SER A 194 14.52 -25.06 6.41
#